data_AF-A0A078MS56-F1
#
_entry.id   AF-A0A078MS56-F1
#
_cell.length_a   1.000
_cell.length_b   1.000
_cell.length_c   1.000
_cell.angle_alpha   90.00
_cell.angle_beta   90.00
_cell.angle_gamma   90.00
#
_symmetry.space_group_name_H-M   'P 1'
#
loop_
_entity.id
_entity.type
_entity.pdbx_description
1 polymer ?
#
loop_
_entity_poly.entity_id
_entity_poly.type
_entity_poly.pdbx_seq_one_letter_code
_entity_poly.pdbx_strand_id
1 'polypeptide(L)'
;MLDLRIGPPGGPGLQVHAEAPAGGPEPQAAAPGPDLGAPAAPPETVLRGGLLIGMLERLAVVTAILASEPVAIAYVVAIKGLGRYAELKETPAAAERFIIGTLTSMLWAVGVAVAVRIFVLDPIT
;
A
#
# COMPACT_ATOMS: atom_id res chain seq x y z
N MET A 1 43.89 -23.48 3.64
CA MET A 1 44.90 -22.80 2.83
C MET A 1 44.20 -21.72 2.05
N LEU A 2 44.41 -20.46 2.46
CA LEU A 2 44.05 -19.23 1.74
C LEU A 2 45.09 -19.01 0.64
N ASP A 3 44.68 -18.68 -0.59
CA ASP A 3 45.60 -18.16 -1.60
C ASP A 3 45.54 -16.63 -1.58
N LEU A 4 46.39 -16.07 -0.72
CA LEU A 4 46.60 -14.66 -0.48
C LEU A 4 47.71 -14.17 -1.43
N ARG A 5 47.35 -13.51 -2.54
CA ARG A 5 48.35 -12.85 -3.41
C ARG A 5 48.45 -11.36 -3.03
N ILE A 6 49.48 -11.01 -2.27
CA ILE A 6 49.82 -9.63 -1.87
C ILE A 6 50.49 -8.92 -3.06
N GLY A 7 49.89 -7.82 -3.52
CA GLY A 7 50.51 -6.86 -4.44
C GLY A 7 51.31 -5.78 -3.68
N PRO A 8 52.33 -5.16 -4.31
CA PRO A 8 53.27 -4.24 -3.68
C PRO A 8 52.66 -2.89 -3.22
N PRO A 9 53.37 -2.11 -2.38
CA PRO A 9 52.78 -1.20 -1.41
C PRO A 9 52.63 0.24 -1.92
N GLY A 10 51.49 0.88 -1.61
CA GLY A 10 51.30 2.34 -1.63
C GLY A 10 50.53 2.90 -2.82
N GLY A 11 49.19 2.94 -2.72
CA GLY A 11 48.33 3.74 -3.60
C GLY A 11 47.01 4.09 -2.90
N PRO A 12 46.49 5.33 -3.03
CA PRO A 12 45.13 5.68 -2.63
C PRO A 12 44.16 5.35 -3.78
N GLY A 13 42.96 4.83 -3.51
CA GLY A 13 41.95 4.77 -4.56
C GLY A 13 40.82 3.76 -4.37
N LEU A 14 39.68 4.26 -3.91
CA LEU A 14 38.36 3.70 -4.14
C LEU A 14 38.07 3.67 -5.66
N GLN A 15 37.50 2.58 -6.21
CA GLN A 15 36.88 2.59 -7.54
C GLN A 15 35.49 1.93 -7.50
N VAL A 16 34.47 2.77 -7.60
CA VAL A 16 33.06 2.45 -7.85
C VAL A 16 32.81 2.69 -9.34
N HIS A 17 32.19 1.75 -10.04
CA HIS A 17 31.68 1.97 -11.40
C HIS A 17 30.17 1.70 -11.44
N ALA A 18 29.44 2.67 -11.97
CA ALA A 18 28.00 2.69 -12.17
C ALA A 18 27.71 2.55 -13.67
N GLU A 19 26.68 1.80 -14.05
CA GLU A 19 25.98 2.05 -15.32
C GLU A 19 24.53 1.51 -15.28
N ALA A 20 23.60 2.39 -15.62
CA ALA A 20 22.18 2.10 -15.83
C ALA A 20 21.92 1.91 -17.33
N PRO A 21 21.00 1.04 -17.76
CA PRO A 21 20.50 1.10 -19.12
C PRO A 21 19.23 1.97 -19.18
N ALA A 22 19.33 3.05 -19.93
CA ALA A 22 18.22 3.88 -20.40
C ALA A 22 17.70 3.37 -21.75
N GLY A 23 16.40 3.58 -22.00
CA GLY A 23 15.85 3.79 -23.35
C GLY A 23 15.05 2.62 -23.96
N GLY A 24 13.74 2.82 -24.12
CA GLY A 24 12.80 1.94 -24.85
C GLY A 24 12.98 1.98 -26.38
N PRO A 25 12.09 1.31 -27.17
CA PRO A 25 10.77 1.89 -27.45
C PRO A 25 9.59 0.87 -27.60
N GLU A 26 8.41 1.21 -27.08
CA GLU A 26 7.11 0.86 -27.70
C GLU A 26 6.79 1.94 -28.78
N PRO A 27 5.89 1.78 -29.79
CA PRO A 27 4.69 0.92 -29.80
C PRO A 27 4.18 0.36 -31.17
N GLN A 28 3.16 -0.51 -31.07
CA GLN A 28 1.95 -0.65 -31.93
C GLN A 28 1.90 -1.55 -33.19
N ALA A 29 1.00 -2.54 -33.06
CA ALA A 29 -0.10 -2.93 -33.95
C ALA A 29 0.14 -3.76 -35.24
N ALA A 30 -0.30 -5.03 -35.20
CA ALA A 30 -0.88 -5.75 -36.35
C ALA A 30 -1.90 -6.81 -35.87
N ALA A 31 -2.96 -7.00 -36.66
CA ALA A 31 -4.25 -7.65 -36.36
C ALA A 31 -4.20 -9.21 -36.29
N PRO A 32 -5.32 -9.90 -35.94
CA PRO A 32 -5.31 -11.20 -35.29
C PRO A 32 -5.24 -12.41 -36.25
N GLY A 33 -4.43 -13.41 -35.88
CA GLY A 33 -4.50 -14.77 -36.42
C GLY A 33 -5.33 -15.67 -35.50
N PRO A 34 -5.98 -16.75 -36.02
CA PRO A 34 -6.78 -17.64 -35.18
C PRO A 34 -5.85 -18.57 -34.41
N ASP A 35 -5.40 -18.14 -33.23
CA ASP A 35 -4.59 -19.00 -32.39
C ASP A 35 -5.49 -19.99 -31.66
N LEU A 36 -5.38 -21.23 -32.09
CA LEU A 36 -6.11 -22.38 -31.60
C LEU A 36 -5.63 -22.69 -30.18
N GLY A 37 -6.45 -22.32 -29.19
CA GLY A 37 -6.55 -23.04 -27.92
C GLY A 37 -5.27 -23.18 -27.10
N ALA A 38 -4.65 -22.08 -26.70
CA ALA A 38 -3.91 -22.06 -25.44
C ALA A 38 -4.91 -21.73 -24.31
N PRO A 39 -5.05 -22.53 -23.25
CA PRO A 39 -5.87 -22.14 -22.11
C PRO A 39 -5.29 -20.83 -21.56
N ALA A 40 -6.09 -19.76 -21.66
CA ALA A 40 -5.79 -18.48 -21.04
C ALA A 40 -5.45 -18.75 -19.58
N ALA A 41 -4.25 -18.34 -19.15
CA ALA A 41 -3.90 -18.35 -17.74
C ALA A 41 -5.04 -17.66 -16.97
N PRO A 42 -5.57 -18.28 -15.90
CA PRO A 42 -6.69 -17.70 -15.18
C PRO A 42 -6.33 -16.27 -14.78
N PRO A 43 -7.23 -15.31 -14.95
CA PRO A 43 -6.95 -13.92 -14.59
C PRO A 43 -6.48 -13.92 -13.13
N GLU A 44 -5.29 -13.37 -12.87
CA GLU A 44 -4.83 -13.16 -11.50
C GLU A 44 -5.96 -12.50 -10.74
N THR A 45 -6.61 -13.25 -9.87
CA THR A 45 -7.68 -12.73 -9.04
C THR A 45 -6.99 -11.78 -8.09
N VAL A 46 -6.97 -10.50 -8.44
CA VAL A 46 -6.49 -9.42 -7.59
C VAL A 46 -7.20 -9.60 -6.25
N LEU A 47 -6.46 -10.14 -5.29
CA LEU A 47 -6.97 -10.44 -3.96
C LEU A 47 -7.52 -9.13 -3.41
N ARG A 48 -8.68 -9.17 -2.73
CA ARG A 48 -9.39 -8.00 -2.20
C ARG A 48 -8.66 -7.34 -1.03
N GLY A 49 -7.34 -7.13 -1.14
CA GLY A 49 -6.48 -6.58 -0.09
C GLY A 49 -7.00 -5.23 0.41
N GLY A 50 -7.51 -4.37 -0.48
CA GLY A 50 -8.12 -3.09 -0.08
C GLY A 50 -9.36 -3.24 0.80
N LEU A 51 -10.19 -4.28 0.58
CA LEU A 51 -11.38 -4.53 1.39
C LEU A 51 -11.02 -5.02 2.79
N LEU A 52 -10.10 -5.98 2.89
CA LEU A 52 -9.65 -6.54 4.18
C LEU A 52 -8.93 -5.49 5.02
N ILE A 53 -8.00 -4.74 4.43
CA ILE A 53 -7.31 -3.63 5.10
C ILE A 53 -8.35 -2.61 5.61
N GLY A 54 -9.32 -2.23 4.78
CA GLY A 54 -10.38 -1.32 5.20
C GLY A 54 -11.24 -1.87 6.35
N MET A 55 -11.47 -3.18 6.42
CA MET A 55 -12.22 -3.77 7.53
C MET A 55 -11.43 -3.75 8.83
N LEU A 56 -10.13 -4.07 8.79
CA LEU A 56 -9.24 -4.01 9.95
C LEU A 56 -9.13 -2.58 10.50
N GLU A 57 -9.05 -1.57 9.62
CA GLU A 57 -9.02 -0.16 10.03
C GLU A 57 -10.30 0.26 10.74
N ARG A 58 -11.47 -0.10 10.20
CA ARG A 58 -12.75 0.21 10.85
C ARG A 58 -12.84 -0.44 12.23
N LEU A 59 -12.42 -1.70 12.37
CA LEU A 59 -12.36 -2.38 13.67
C LEU A 59 -11.40 -1.68 14.63
N ALA A 60 -10.23 -1.26 14.16
CA ALA A 60 -9.26 -0.53 14.97
C ALA A 60 -9.81 0.82 15.43
N VAL A 61 -10.48 1.58 14.56
CA VAL A 61 -11.12 2.87 14.90
C VAL A 61 -12.23 2.68 15.92
N VAL A 62 -13.13 1.71 15.72
CA VAL A 62 -14.19 1.40 16.69
C VAL A 62 -13.59 1.03 18.04
N THR A 63 -12.59 0.15 18.05
CA THR A 63 -11.92 -0.29 19.29
C THR A 63 -11.23 0.87 20.01
N ALA A 64 -10.55 1.76 19.28
CA ALA A 64 -9.90 2.94 19.83
C ALA A 64 -10.89 3.88 20.54
N ILE A 65 -12.06 4.10 19.94
CA ILE A 65 -13.13 4.92 20.53
C ILE A 65 -13.68 4.26 21.80
N LEU A 66 -13.94 2.96 21.76
CA LEU A 66 -14.45 2.22 22.92
C LEU A 66 -13.43 2.13 24.05
N ALA A 67 -12.14 2.02 23.72
CA ALA A 67 -11.03 2.04 24.69
C ALA A 67 -10.71 3.44 25.22
N SER A 68 -11.37 4.49 24.74
CA SER A 68 -11.10 5.90 25.08
C SER A 68 -9.67 6.34 24.73
N GLU A 69 -9.08 5.76 23.68
CA GLU A 69 -7.72 6.03 23.19
C GLU A 69 -7.77 6.61 21.77
N PRO A 70 -8.18 7.88 21.58
CA PRO A 70 -8.35 8.47 20.25
C PRO A 70 -7.04 8.65 19.49
N VAL A 71 -5.90 8.69 20.19
CA VAL A 71 -4.56 8.76 19.58
C VAL A 71 -4.30 7.54 18.69
N ALA A 72 -4.84 6.37 19.03
CA ALA A 72 -4.69 5.16 18.23
C ALA A 72 -5.26 5.30 16.80
N ILE A 73 -6.28 6.15 16.61
CA ILE A 73 -6.86 6.44 15.29
C ILE A 73 -5.82 7.11 14.39
N ALA A 74 -5.02 8.03 14.93
CA ALA A 74 -3.96 8.70 14.18
C ALA A 74 -2.90 7.72 13.67
N TYR A 75 -2.56 6.70 14.47
CA TYR A 75 -1.64 5.64 14.04
C TYR A 75 -2.21 4.82 12.87
N VAL A 76 -3.49 4.47 12.92
CA VAL A 76 -4.17 3.74 11.84
C VAL A 76 -4.15 4.55 10.54
N VAL A 77 -4.47 5.84 10.59
CA VAL A 77 -4.39 6.75 9.42
C VAL A 77 -2.96 6.80 8.87
N ALA A 78 -1.97 6.96 9.74
CA ALA A 78 -0.58 7.09 9.36
C ALA A 78 -0.07 5.83 8.63
N ILE A 79 -0.33 4.64 9.20
CA ILE A 79 0.06 3.36 8.61
C ILE A 79 -0.61 3.17 7.24
N LYS A 80 -1.89 3.49 7.11
CA LYS A 80 -2.60 3.38 5.83
C LYS A 80 -2.00 4.29 4.77
N GLY A 81 -1.68 5.54 5.12
CA GLY A 81 -1.07 6.51 4.22
C GLY A 81 0.31 6.07 3.72
N LEU A 82 1.14 5.50 4.60
CA LEU A 82 2.47 5.00 4.25
C LEU A 82 2.42 3.86 3.22
N GLY A 83 1.48 2.93 3.37
CA GLY A 83 1.36 1.78 2.46
C GLY A 83 1.01 2.12 1.01
N ARG A 84 0.54 3.35 0.75
CA ARG A 84 0.18 3.84 -0.59
C ARG A 84 1.03 5.02 -1.06
N TYR A 85 1.97 5.50 -0.25
CA TYR A 85 2.69 6.76 -0.51
C TYR A 85 3.34 6.84 -1.91
N ALA A 86 3.98 5.77 -2.38
CA ALA A 86 4.59 5.75 -3.72
C ALA A 86 3.56 5.95 -4.84
N GLU A 87 2.42 5.27 -4.74
CA GLU A 87 1.33 5.29 -5.73
C GLU A 87 0.60 6.65 -5.76
N LEU A 88 0.43 7.28 -4.59
CA LEU A 88 -0.19 8.59 -4.44
C LEU A 88 0.71 9.72 -4.97
N LYS A 89 2.04 9.53 -4.93
CA LYS A 89 3.02 10.49 -5.46
C LYS A 89 3.04 10.50 -6.98
N GLU A 90 2.81 9.35 -7.61
CA GLU A 90 2.85 9.21 -9.07
C GLU A 90 1.59 9.77 -9.76
N THR A 91 0.42 9.66 -9.13
CA THR A 91 -0.84 10.10 -9.74
C THR A 91 -1.72 10.91 -8.76
N PRO A 92 -1.88 12.23 -8.95
CA PRO A 92 -2.69 13.08 -8.07
C PRO A 92 -4.15 12.62 -7.93
N ALA A 93 -4.76 12.15 -9.02
CA ALA A 93 -6.12 11.60 -9.00
C ALA A 93 -6.24 10.33 -8.13
N ALA A 94 -5.16 9.53 -7.99
CA ALA A 94 -5.16 8.40 -7.08
C ALA A 94 -5.07 8.83 -5.61
N ALA A 95 -4.38 9.94 -5.34
CA ALA A 95 -4.34 10.55 -4.01
C ALA A 95 -5.72 11.04 -3.57
N GLU A 96 -6.43 11.75 -4.44
CA GLU A 96 -7.77 12.29 -4.16
C GLU A 96 -8.77 11.18 -3.84
N ARG A 97 -8.87 10.15 -4.68
CA ARG A 97 -9.79 9.01 -4.43
C ARG A 97 -9.45 8.27 -3.13
N PHE A 98 -8.16 8.15 -2.80
CA PHE A 98 -7.71 7.49 -1.58
C PHE A 98 -8.08 8.29 -0.33
N ILE A 99 -7.89 9.61 -0.36
CA ILE A 99 -8.25 10.51 0.74
C ILE A 99 -9.78 10.49 0.93
N ILE A 100 -10.56 10.70 -0.13
CA ILE A 100 -12.02 10.69 -0.06
C ILE A 100 -12.53 9.35 0.48
N GLY A 101 -12.01 8.22 -0.03
CA GLY A 101 -12.39 6.89 0.42
C GLY A 101 -12.05 6.63 1.89
N THR A 102 -10.87 7.05 2.33
CA THR A 102 -10.41 6.88 3.72
C THR A 102 -11.25 7.72 4.67
N LEU A 103 -11.43 9.02 4.38
CA LEU A 103 -12.22 9.92 5.22
C LEU A 103 -13.68 9.46 5.33
N THR A 104 -14.29 9.06 4.21
CA THR A 104 -15.66 8.54 4.21
C THR A 104 -15.80 7.28 5.07
N SER A 105 -14.87 6.32 4.93
CA SER A 105 -14.88 5.11 5.73
C SER A 105 -14.63 5.37 7.23
N MET A 106 -13.79 6.35 7.56
CA MET A 106 -13.54 6.72 8.96
C MET A 106 -14.75 7.39 9.59
N LEU A 107 -15.41 8.30 8.88
CA LEU A 107 -16.67 8.91 9.33
C LEU A 107 -17.72 7.83 9.64
N TRP A 108 -17.86 6.83 8.77
CA TRP A 108 -18.75 5.71 9.02
C TRP A 108 -18.38 4.91 10.28
N ALA A 109 -17.10 4.57 10.45
CA ALA A 109 -16.64 3.83 11.63
C ALA A 109 -16.86 4.59 12.94
N VAL A 110 -16.59 5.90 12.93
CA VAL A 110 -16.88 6.79 14.06
C VAL A 110 -18.37 6.80 14.38
N GLY A 111 -19.23 6.94 13.35
CA GLY A 111 -20.68 6.89 13.51
C GLY A 111 -21.17 5.59 14.15
N VAL A 112 -20.66 4.45 13.69
CA VAL A 112 -20.96 3.12 14.28
C VAL A 112 -20.47 3.04 15.72
N ALA A 113 -19.24 3.48 16.02
CA ALA A 113 -18.69 3.44 17.37
C ALA A 113 -19.48 4.30 18.35
N VAL A 114 -19.88 5.50 17.94
CA VAL A 114 -20.72 6.40 18.74
C VAL A 114 -22.09 5.79 18.99
N ALA A 115 -22.72 5.21 17.96
CA ALA A 115 -23.98 4.50 18.12
C ALA A 115 -23.85 3.33 19.11
N VAL A 116 -22.82 2.50 18.99
CA VAL A 116 -22.56 1.39 19.93
C VAL A 116 -22.39 1.93 21.35
N ARG A 117 -21.61 2.99 21.54
CA ARG A 117 -21.42 3.58 22.86
C ARG A 117 -22.74 4.05 23.48
N ILE A 118 -23.54 4.82 22.73
CA ILE A 118 -24.82 5.37 23.21
C ILE A 118 -25.88 4.28 23.46
N PHE A 119 -26.01 3.30 22.56
CA PHE A 119 -27.11 2.33 22.65
C PHE A 119 -26.77 1.10 23.50
N VAL A 120 -25.49 0.75 23.64
CA VAL A 120 -25.07 -0.49 24.32
C VAL A 120 -24.38 -0.21 25.65
N LEU A 121 -23.47 0.77 25.71
CA LEU A 121 -22.65 1.02 26.90
C LEU A 121 -23.27 2.05 27.83
N ASP A 122 -23.85 3.12 27.26
CA ASP A 122 -24.52 4.20 27.98
C ASP A 122 -26.01 4.25 27.60
N PRO A 123 -26.79 3.16 27.79
CA PRO A 123 -28.20 3.16 27.43
C PRO A 123 -28.88 4.30 28.19
N ILE A 124 -29.37 5.30 27.45
CA ILE A 124 -30.01 6.50 28.00
C ILE A 124 -31.11 6.06 28.96
N THR A 125 -30.80 6.09 30.26
CA THR A 125 -31.68 5.77 31.39
C THR A 125 -31.40 6.76 32.50
#